data_AF-A0A350PH31-F1
#
_entry.id   AF-A0A350PH31-F1
#
_cell.length_a   1.000
_cell.length_b   1.000
_cell.length_c   1.000
_cell.angle_alpha   90.00
_cell.angle_beta   90.00
_cell.angle_gamma   90.00
#
_symmetry.space_group_name_H-M   'P 1'
#
loop_
_entity.id
_entity.type
_entity.pdbx_description
1 polymer ?
#
loop_
_entity_poly.entity_id
_entity_poly.type
_entity_poly.pdbx_seq_one_letter_code
_entity_poly.pdbx_strand_id
1 'polypeptide(L)'
;DPTWFGEKHYDDKLVRAIKKFQKQYGLTADGLCGPSTFRRIWTERQADIDDFRPVNRKYSNYLVYNSNFIPIEWDKVVLWSEEGGLSAKPGNYYDYTGRAKRNIRLFVNHWDVCLDSTRCNDVLNKRGISVHFLIDNDGTIFQTLDMQHGAWHGSSGRVNRASVGVEISNAYYPKYQNWYEKRGFGERPTMKGVVVHGQKLPEFLGFYDVQIQAAQALWKAIESTTAVEYKAPLDDNGNTSTKYEQDVVYGKFAGIVSHYHCSKKKIDCGGMDIKALIEEIK
;
A
#
# COMPACT_ATOMS: atom_id res chain seq x y z
N ASP A 1 -20.69 -3.12 -10.78
CA ASP A 1 -21.21 -3.26 -12.15
C ASP A 1 -20.87 -4.66 -12.67
N PRO A 2 -21.86 -5.52 -12.98
CA PRO A 2 -21.65 -6.88 -13.48
C PRO A 2 -20.83 -6.95 -14.77
N THR A 3 -20.88 -5.88 -15.58
CA THR A 3 -20.18 -5.82 -16.87
C THR A 3 -18.66 -5.92 -16.73
N TRP A 4 -18.13 -5.62 -15.54
CA TRP A 4 -16.71 -5.75 -15.24
C TRP A 4 -16.24 -7.20 -15.26
N PHE A 5 -17.16 -8.16 -15.09
CA PHE A 5 -16.86 -9.59 -15.14
C PHE A 5 -17.43 -10.25 -16.40
N GLY A 6 -17.83 -9.46 -17.42
CA GLY A 6 -18.43 -9.95 -18.66
C GLY A 6 -19.91 -10.35 -18.54
N GLU A 7 -20.57 -9.99 -17.45
CA GLU A 7 -21.97 -10.35 -17.17
C GLU A 7 -22.88 -9.12 -17.20
N LYS A 8 -24.19 -9.32 -17.39
CA LYS A 8 -25.16 -8.20 -17.51
C LYS A 8 -26.01 -7.98 -16.26
N HIS A 9 -26.18 -9.01 -15.43
CA HIS A 9 -27.13 -9.02 -14.33
C HIS A 9 -26.46 -9.48 -13.02
N TYR A 10 -27.06 -9.12 -11.88
CA TYR A 10 -26.64 -9.57 -10.56
C TYR A 10 -27.25 -10.95 -10.24
N ASP A 11 -26.76 -11.99 -10.90
CA ASP A 11 -27.28 -13.36 -10.81
C ASP A 11 -26.17 -14.40 -10.52
N ASP A 12 -26.53 -15.69 -10.51
CA ASP A 12 -25.57 -16.79 -10.32
C ASP A 12 -24.49 -16.86 -11.41
N LYS A 13 -24.72 -16.29 -12.61
CA LYS A 13 -23.69 -16.21 -13.64
C LYS A 13 -22.62 -15.22 -13.23
N LEU A 14 -23.00 -14.06 -12.69
CA LEU A 14 -22.05 -13.10 -12.10
C LEU A 14 -21.22 -13.73 -10.98
N VAL A 15 -21.84 -14.48 -10.06
CA VAL A 15 -21.09 -15.16 -8.98
C VAL A 15 -20.08 -16.16 -9.55
N ARG A 16 -20.47 -16.96 -10.55
CA ARG A 16 -19.55 -17.90 -11.22
C ARG A 16 -18.43 -17.17 -11.97
N ALA A 17 -18.73 -16.05 -12.63
CA ALA A 17 -17.74 -15.23 -13.33
C ALA A 17 -16.72 -14.63 -12.34
N ILE A 18 -17.18 -14.10 -11.20
CA ILE A 18 -16.31 -13.61 -10.12
C ILE A 18 -15.43 -14.74 -9.58
N LYS A 19 -15.98 -15.94 -9.33
CA LYS A 19 -15.18 -17.10 -8.89
C LYS A 19 -14.13 -17.49 -9.91
N LYS A 20 -14.46 -17.49 -11.22
CA LYS A 20 -13.51 -17.78 -12.30
C LYS A 20 -12.39 -16.75 -12.33
N PHE A 21 -12.73 -15.46 -12.26
CA PHE A 21 -11.77 -14.37 -12.15
C PHE A 21 -10.87 -14.55 -10.92
N GLN A 22 -11.44 -14.74 -9.74
CA GLN A 22 -10.68 -14.95 -8.50
C GLN A 22 -9.69 -16.12 -8.63
N LYS A 23 -10.13 -17.28 -9.17
CA LYS A 23 -9.24 -18.43 -9.43
C LYS A 23 -8.11 -18.08 -10.39
N GLN A 24 -8.42 -17.42 -11.51
CA GLN A 24 -7.42 -17.00 -12.49
C GLN A 24 -6.35 -16.09 -11.88
N TYR A 25 -6.74 -15.26 -10.92
CA TYR A 25 -5.88 -14.31 -10.23
C TYR A 25 -5.35 -14.79 -8.87
N GLY A 26 -5.49 -16.09 -8.54
CA GLY A 26 -5.00 -16.63 -7.27
C GLY A 26 -5.63 -15.99 -6.01
N LEU A 27 -6.83 -15.43 -6.14
CA LEU A 27 -7.63 -14.93 -5.02
C LEU A 27 -8.51 -16.06 -4.46
N THR A 28 -8.96 -15.92 -3.21
CA THR A 28 -10.00 -16.80 -2.64
C THR A 28 -11.27 -16.71 -3.50
N ALA A 29 -11.69 -17.84 -4.08
CA ALA A 29 -12.81 -17.92 -5.02
C ALA A 29 -14.18 -17.98 -4.32
N ASP A 30 -14.49 -16.97 -3.50
CA ASP A 30 -15.74 -16.85 -2.74
C ASP A 30 -16.93 -16.36 -3.58
N GLY A 31 -16.67 -15.81 -4.78
CA GLY A 31 -17.68 -15.24 -5.67
C GLY A 31 -18.15 -13.85 -5.27
N LEU A 32 -17.49 -13.23 -4.28
CA LEU A 32 -17.76 -11.87 -3.82
C LEU A 32 -16.72 -10.91 -4.43
N CYS A 33 -17.20 -9.79 -4.96
CA CYS A 33 -16.30 -8.70 -5.37
C CYS A 33 -15.81 -7.91 -4.15
N GLY A 34 -15.00 -8.56 -3.33
CA GLY A 34 -14.38 -7.95 -2.17
C GLY A 34 -13.22 -7.01 -2.54
N PRO A 35 -12.59 -6.37 -1.54
CA PRO A 35 -11.47 -5.44 -1.69
C PRO A 35 -10.39 -5.86 -2.70
N SER A 36 -9.92 -7.10 -2.58
CA SER A 36 -8.84 -7.64 -3.42
C SER A 36 -9.33 -7.88 -4.84
N THR A 37 -10.54 -8.45 -5.00
CA THR A 37 -11.17 -8.67 -6.31
C THR A 37 -11.37 -7.35 -7.07
N PHE A 38 -11.89 -6.32 -6.39
CA PHE A 38 -12.13 -5.00 -6.97
C PHE A 38 -10.84 -4.35 -7.48
N ARG A 39 -9.77 -4.35 -6.65
CA ARG A 39 -8.45 -3.80 -7.05
C ARG A 39 -7.92 -4.51 -8.30
N ARG A 40 -8.07 -5.84 -8.39
CA ARG A 40 -7.61 -6.60 -9.57
C ARG A 40 -8.37 -6.23 -10.83
N ILE A 41 -9.71 -6.24 -10.80
CA ILE A 41 -10.49 -5.99 -12.01
C ILE A 41 -10.37 -4.53 -12.49
N TRP A 42 -10.19 -3.60 -11.55
CA TRP A 42 -9.92 -2.22 -11.89
C TRP A 42 -8.58 -2.08 -12.63
N THR A 43 -7.55 -2.77 -12.14
CA THR A 43 -6.20 -2.77 -12.74
C THR A 43 -6.20 -3.38 -14.15
N GLU A 44 -6.93 -4.48 -14.37
CA GLU A 44 -7.14 -5.05 -15.72
C GLU A 44 -7.67 -4.01 -16.71
N ARG A 45 -8.79 -3.38 -16.35
CA ARG A 45 -9.48 -2.43 -17.24
C ARG A 45 -8.63 -1.21 -17.53
N GLN A 46 -7.82 -0.78 -16.57
CA GLN A 46 -6.95 0.37 -16.70
C GLN A 46 -5.64 0.07 -17.45
N ALA A 47 -5.21 -1.18 -17.54
CA ALA A 47 -4.06 -1.56 -18.36
C ALA A 47 -4.34 -1.36 -19.87
N ASP A 48 -5.61 -1.42 -20.28
CA ASP A 48 -6.06 -1.32 -21.67
C ASP A 48 -6.42 0.12 -22.11
N ILE A 49 -6.33 1.10 -21.21
CA ILE A 49 -6.62 2.52 -21.48
C ILE A 49 -5.30 3.28 -21.57
N ASP A 50 -5.13 4.11 -22.61
CA ASP A 50 -3.97 5.00 -22.74
C ASP A 50 -4.10 6.18 -21.75
N ASP A 51 -3.01 6.52 -21.06
CA ASP A 51 -3.07 7.41 -19.90
C ASP A 51 -2.56 8.80 -20.17
N PHE A 52 -3.38 9.77 -19.77
CA PHE A 52 -2.91 11.11 -19.46
C PHE A 52 -2.15 11.11 -18.12
N ARG A 53 -0.85 11.44 -18.16
CA ARG A 53 -0.04 11.72 -16.97
C ARG A 53 0.00 13.24 -16.73
N PRO A 54 -0.37 13.77 -15.56
CA PRO A 54 -0.12 15.18 -15.27
C PRO A 54 1.40 15.43 -15.25
N VAL A 55 1.87 16.27 -16.17
CA VAL A 55 3.29 16.46 -16.49
C VAL A 55 4.01 17.45 -15.57
N ASN A 56 3.27 18.24 -14.81
CA ASN A 56 3.82 19.27 -13.91
C ASN A 56 3.54 18.89 -12.46
N ARG A 57 4.55 18.35 -11.77
CA ARG A 57 4.54 18.15 -10.31
C ARG A 57 5.51 19.14 -9.68
N LYS A 58 5.11 19.76 -8.58
CA LYS A 58 6.05 20.50 -7.74
C LYS A 58 6.52 19.57 -6.62
N TYR A 59 7.82 19.28 -6.63
CA TYR A 59 8.41 18.43 -5.60
C TYR A 59 8.82 19.22 -4.36
N SER A 60 8.70 18.57 -3.22
CA SER A 60 9.14 18.99 -1.90
C SER A 60 9.99 17.91 -1.24
N ASN A 61 10.58 18.26 -0.10
CA ASN A 61 11.42 17.39 0.73
C ASN A 61 10.94 17.40 2.20
N TYR A 62 9.64 17.54 2.38
CA TYR A 62 9.00 17.52 3.70
C TYR A 62 7.68 16.76 3.68
N LEU A 63 7.34 16.19 4.83
CA LEU A 63 6.04 15.60 5.14
C LEU A 63 5.26 16.56 6.03
N VAL A 64 3.95 16.34 6.16
CA VAL A 64 3.10 17.12 7.08
C VAL A 64 2.58 16.23 8.20
N TYR A 65 2.80 16.67 9.44
CA TYR A 65 2.28 16.01 10.62
C TYR A 65 1.77 17.03 11.64
N ASN A 66 0.46 17.00 11.88
CA ASN A 66 -0.25 17.93 12.74
C ASN A 66 0.03 19.38 12.32
N SER A 67 -0.11 19.63 11.02
CA SER A 67 0.14 20.91 10.35
C SER A 67 1.57 21.44 10.44
N ASN A 68 2.52 20.62 10.90
CA ASN A 68 3.95 20.96 10.91
C ASN A 68 4.66 20.25 9.76
N PHE A 69 5.62 20.92 9.14
CA PHE A 69 6.49 20.34 8.14
C PHE A 69 7.62 19.55 8.82
N ILE A 70 7.79 18.31 8.42
CA ILE A 70 8.83 17.39 8.90
C ILE A 70 9.78 17.12 7.74
N PRO A 71 11.09 17.36 7.87
CA PRO A 71 12.03 17.09 6.78
C PRO A 71 12.11 15.58 6.47
N ILE A 72 12.37 15.26 5.21
CA ILE A 72 12.66 13.89 4.74
C ILE A 72 13.87 13.92 3.81
N GLU A 73 14.72 12.91 3.91
CA GLU A 73 15.87 12.69 3.03
C GLU A 73 15.42 12.07 1.69
N TRP A 74 14.47 12.73 1.03
CA TRP A 74 13.93 12.37 -0.28
C TRP A 74 13.41 13.63 -0.95
N ASP A 75 13.78 13.85 -2.20
CA ASP A 75 13.51 15.09 -2.94
C ASP A 75 12.28 15.00 -3.86
N LYS A 76 11.59 13.84 -3.89
CA LYS A 76 10.42 13.60 -4.74
C LYS A 76 9.13 13.42 -3.93
N VAL A 77 8.82 14.36 -3.04
CA VAL A 77 7.54 14.37 -2.30
C VAL A 77 6.55 15.33 -2.95
N VAL A 78 5.26 14.95 -3.00
CA VAL A 78 4.16 15.82 -3.42
C VAL A 78 3.05 15.74 -2.37
N LEU A 79 2.66 16.89 -1.82
CA LEU A 79 1.56 16.96 -0.86
C LEU A 79 0.19 16.97 -1.56
N TRP A 80 -0.83 16.51 -0.85
CA TRP A 80 -2.23 16.52 -1.31
C TRP A 80 -2.75 17.92 -1.71
N SER A 81 -2.15 18.97 -1.16
CA SER A 81 -2.50 20.37 -1.42
C SER A 81 -1.70 21.03 -2.54
N GLU A 82 -0.68 20.34 -3.07
CA GLU A 82 0.22 20.86 -4.10
C GLU A 82 -0.29 20.50 -5.50
N GLU A 83 0.22 21.21 -6.52
CA GLU A 83 -0.08 20.91 -7.92
C GLU A 83 0.40 19.51 -8.29
N GLY A 84 -0.51 18.71 -8.86
CA GLY A 84 -0.26 17.29 -9.15
C GLY A 84 -0.35 16.38 -7.92
N GLY A 85 -0.74 16.90 -6.75
CA GLY A 85 -0.99 16.15 -5.54
C GLY A 85 -2.16 15.17 -5.66
N LEU A 86 -2.07 14.06 -4.92
CA LEU A 86 -3.14 13.09 -4.76
C LEU A 86 -3.70 13.22 -3.35
N SER A 87 -5.03 13.24 -3.20
CA SER A 87 -5.67 13.43 -1.90
C SER A 87 -6.63 12.29 -1.52
N ALA A 88 -6.61 11.89 -0.26
CA ALA A 88 -7.68 11.09 0.33
C ALA A 88 -8.96 11.94 0.44
N LYS A 89 -10.09 11.39 -0.01
CA LYS A 89 -11.37 12.09 -0.02
C LYS A 89 -11.85 12.35 1.42
N PRO A 90 -12.30 13.58 1.75
CA PRO A 90 -12.95 13.87 3.03
C PRO A 90 -14.08 12.87 3.33
N GLY A 91 -14.12 12.38 4.57
CA GLY A 91 -15.04 11.32 5.00
C GLY A 91 -14.49 9.89 4.88
N ASN A 92 -13.33 9.69 4.24
CA ASN A 92 -12.68 8.37 4.12
C ASN A 92 -11.56 8.14 5.15
N TYR A 93 -11.49 8.94 6.21
CA TYR A 93 -10.48 8.85 7.26
C TYR A 93 -11.05 9.42 8.58
N TYR A 94 -10.37 9.13 9.70
CA TYR A 94 -10.66 9.79 10.96
C TYR A 94 -10.11 11.22 10.96
N ASP A 95 -10.98 12.21 10.97
CA ASP A 95 -10.60 13.61 11.10
C ASP A 95 -10.26 13.96 12.56
N TYR A 96 -9.02 14.38 12.77
CA TYR A 96 -8.45 14.79 14.05
C TYR A 96 -7.96 16.25 14.05
N THR A 97 -8.51 17.07 13.16
CA THR A 97 -8.30 18.52 13.15
C THR A 97 -8.58 19.11 14.53
N GLY A 98 -7.70 20.00 14.99
CA GLY A 98 -7.82 20.67 16.30
C GLY A 98 -7.60 19.78 17.52
N ARG A 99 -7.24 18.50 17.35
CA ARG A 99 -6.91 17.60 18.46
C ARG A 99 -5.42 17.67 18.79
N ALA A 100 -5.06 17.18 19.98
CA ALA A 100 -3.65 16.96 20.33
C ALA A 100 -2.96 16.05 19.30
N LYS A 101 -1.64 16.22 19.16
CA LYS A 101 -0.80 15.46 18.22
C LYS A 101 -1.02 13.96 18.42
N ARG A 102 -1.45 13.27 17.36
CA ARG A 102 -1.81 11.85 17.39
C ARG A 102 -0.60 10.98 17.68
N ASN A 103 -0.62 10.13 18.70
CA ASN A 103 0.46 9.17 18.93
C ASN A 103 0.47 8.06 17.85
N ILE A 104 1.50 8.06 16.98
CA ILE A 104 1.71 7.08 15.92
C ILE A 104 2.85 6.16 16.38
N ARG A 105 2.59 4.84 16.46
CA ARG A 105 3.58 3.84 16.88
C ARG A 105 3.86 2.78 15.80
N LEU A 106 3.07 2.76 14.73
CA LEU A 106 3.18 1.78 13.65
C LEU A 106 3.36 2.46 12.29
N PHE A 107 4.21 1.87 11.46
CA PHE A 107 4.24 2.12 10.02
C PHE A 107 3.80 0.85 9.29
N VAL A 108 2.76 0.92 8.44
CA VAL A 108 2.21 -0.25 7.73
C VAL A 108 2.54 -0.18 6.24
N ASN A 109 3.30 -1.16 5.75
CA ASN A 109 3.62 -1.34 4.34
C ASN A 109 2.53 -2.14 3.62
N HIS A 110 2.13 -1.63 2.45
CA HIS A 110 1.21 -2.26 1.52
C HIS A 110 1.78 -2.24 0.10
N TRP A 111 1.41 -3.23 -0.72
CA TRP A 111 1.42 -3.05 -2.17
C TRP A 111 0.02 -2.64 -2.63
N ASP A 112 -0.05 -1.80 -3.65
CA ASP A 112 -1.30 -1.18 -4.05
C ASP A 112 -2.16 -2.02 -4.99
N VAL A 113 -1.56 -3.04 -5.63
CA VAL A 113 -2.21 -3.87 -6.63
C VAL A 113 -2.60 -3.09 -7.91
N CYS A 114 -2.09 -1.86 -8.07
CA CYS A 114 -2.36 -0.96 -9.18
C CYS A 114 -1.10 -0.76 -10.03
N LEU A 115 -1.25 -0.07 -11.17
CA LEU A 115 -0.13 0.20 -12.08
C LEU A 115 0.67 1.45 -11.69
N ASP A 116 0.08 2.36 -10.93
CA ASP A 116 0.68 3.60 -10.44
C ASP A 116 -0.11 4.17 -9.25
N SER A 117 0.47 5.19 -8.60
CA SER A 117 -0.14 5.86 -7.44
C SER A 117 -1.44 6.59 -7.75
N THR A 118 -1.62 7.13 -8.95
CA THR A 118 -2.85 7.87 -9.33
C THR A 118 -4.04 6.92 -9.33
N ARG A 119 -3.86 5.75 -9.96
CA ARG A 119 -4.84 4.67 -9.97
C ARG A 119 -5.14 4.12 -8.59
N CYS A 120 -4.10 3.95 -7.76
CA CYS A 120 -4.28 3.54 -6.37
C CYS A 120 -5.20 4.52 -5.63
N ASN A 121 -4.89 5.83 -5.68
CA ASN A 121 -5.68 6.87 -5.01
C ASN A 121 -7.15 6.85 -5.46
N ASP A 122 -7.39 6.72 -6.76
CA ASP A 122 -8.73 6.57 -7.34
C ASP A 122 -9.50 5.39 -6.76
N VAL A 123 -8.86 4.22 -6.67
CA VAL A 123 -9.46 3.00 -6.13
C VAL A 123 -9.75 3.16 -4.63
N LEU A 124 -8.82 3.74 -3.86
CA LEU A 124 -9.02 3.98 -2.44
C LEU A 124 -10.23 4.90 -2.21
N ASN A 125 -10.29 6.02 -2.95
CA ASN A 125 -11.37 6.99 -2.86
C ASN A 125 -12.74 6.39 -3.25
N LYS A 126 -12.81 5.61 -4.33
CA LYS A 126 -14.03 4.90 -4.75
C LYS A 126 -14.50 3.87 -3.72
N ARG A 127 -13.57 3.28 -2.98
CA ARG A 127 -13.86 2.27 -1.96
C ARG A 127 -14.17 2.84 -0.59
N GLY A 128 -14.12 4.16 -0.41
CA GLY A 128 -14.35 4.78 0.89
C GLY A 128 -13.24 4.51 1.91
N ILE A 129 -12.00 4.29 1.44
CA ILE A 129 -10.83 4.04 2.29
C ILE A 129 -9.69 5.00 1.93
N SER A 130 -8.61 4.98 2.71
CA SER A 130 -7.50 5.94 2.56
C SER A 130 -6.18 5.36 3.07
N VAL A 131 -5.07 5.97 2.67
CA VAL A 131 -3.71 5.69 3.13
C VAL A 131 -2.93 6.99 3.23
N HIS A 132 -1.92 7.08 4.09
CA HIS A 132 -1.18 8.33 4.28
C HIS A 132 -0.26 8.64 3.11
N PHE A 133 0.44 7.60 2.62
CA PHE A 133 1.45 7.73 1.59
C PHE A 133 1.19 6.80 0.41
N LEU A 134 1.59 7.24 -0.78
CA LEU A 134 1.72 6.41 -1.97
C LEU A 134 3.15 6.53 -2.48
N ILE A 135 3.75 5.44 -2.94
CA ILE A 135 5.05 5.46 -3.64
C ILE A 135 4.85 5.01 -5.07
N ASP A 136 5.10 5.89 -6.03
CA ASP A 136 4.96 5.61 -7.45
C ASP A 136 6.13 4.79 -8.01
N ASN A 137 6.03 4.35 -9.26
CA ASN A 137 7.04 3.50 -9.90
C ASN A 137 8.44 4.14 -9.95
N ASP A 138 8.52 5.46 -10.01
CA ASP A 138 9.75 6.24 -10.09
C ASP A 138 10.25 6.73 -8.72
N GLY A 139 9.67 6.24 -7.62
CA GLY A 139 9.98 6.65 -6.26
C GLY A 139 9.33 7.97 -5.82
N THR A 140 8.47 8.59 -6.63
CA THR A 140 7.69 9.75 -6.16
C THR A 140 6.82 9.34 -4.97
N ILE A 141 6.93 10.07 -3.85
CA ILE A 141 6.07 9.92 -2.69
C ILE A 141 4.93 10.93 -2.79
N PHE A 142 3.69 10.46 -2.72
CA PHE A 142 2.53 11.31 -2.51
C PHE A 142 2.08 11.21 -1.06
N GLN A 143 2.01 12.32 -0.35
CA GLN A 143 1.30 12.37 0.92
C GLN A 143 -0.15 12.76 0.66
N THR A 144 -1.11 11.87 0.93
CA THR A 144 -2.51 12.07 0.53
C THR A 144 -3.38 12.77 1.58
N LEU A 145 -2.87 12.88 2.80
CA LEU A 145 -3.46 13.60 3.93
C LEU A 145 -2.41 13.79 5.04
N ASP A 146 -2.67 14.72 5.96
CA ASP A 146 -1.85 14.95 7.15
C ASP A 146 -1.76 13.68 8.01
N MET A 147 -0.56 13.33 8.48
CA MET A 147 -0.34 12.21 9.41
C MET A 147 -1.15 12.32 10.72
N GLN A 148 -1.61 13.52 11.09
CA GLN A 148 -2.50 13.74 12.22
C GLN A 148 -3.81 12.98 12.07
N HIS A 149 -4.32 12.82 10.84
CA HIS A 149 -5.54 12.07 10.58
C HIS A 149 -5.29 10.57 10.68
N GLY A 150 -6.33 9.80 10.97
CA GLY A 150 -6.26 8.34 10.99
C GLY A 150 -6.79 7.75 9.69
N ALA A 151 -5.92 7.43 8.73
CA ALA A 151 -6.34 6.77 7.49
C ALA A 151 -6.86 5.34 7.71
N TRP A 152 -7.67 4.83 6.78
CA TRP A 152 -8.35 3.53 6.90
C TRP A 152 -7.69 2.44 6.04
N HIS A 153 -6.50 1.99 6.45
CA HIS A 153 -5.68 1.04 5.68
C HIS A 153 -5.34 -0.27 6.42
N GLY A 154 -5.17 -0.26 7.74
CA GLY A 154 -4.63 -1.34 8.57
C GLY A 154 -5.63 -2.40 9.04
N SER A 155 -6.68 -2.69 8.26
CA SER A 155 -7.71 -3.73 8.51
C SER A 155 -8.55 -3.61 9.80
N SER A 156 -8.18 -2.78 10.78
CA SER A 156 -8.94 -2.55 12.01
C SER A 156 -8.80 -1.11 12.49
N GLY A 157 -9.84 -0.59 13.15
CA GLY A 157 -9.78 0.76 13.75
C GLY A 157 -8.70 0.92 14.81
N ARG A 158 -8.24 -0.17 15.45
CA ARG A 158 -7.13 -0.11 16.41
C ARG A 158 -5.78 0.10 15.73
N VAL A 159 -5.52 -0.60 14.62
CA VAL A 159 -4.30 -0.41 13.82
C VAL A 159 -4.35 0.94 13.10
N ASN A 160 -5.46 1.27 12.43
CA ASN A 160 -5.64 2.55 11.70
C ASN A 160 -5.28 3.77 12.57
N ARG A 161 -5.83 3.84 13.79
CA ARG A 161 -5.62 4.99 14.68
C ARG A 161 -4.19 5.09 15.21
N ALA A 162 -3.46 3.98 15.30
CA ALA A 162 -2.11 3.91 15.84
C ALA A 162 -1.01 3.96 14.77
N SER A 163 -1.38 4.02 13.48
CA SER A 163 -0.43 3.86 12.39
C SER A 163 -0.49 4.99 11.36
N VAL A 164 0.62 5.13 10.64
CA VAL A 164 0.61 5.62 9.27
C VAL A 164 0.83 4.45 8.31
N GLY A 165 0.50 4.62 7.05
CA GLY A 165 0.60 3.55 6.06
C GLY A 165 1.02 4.07 4.71
N VAL A 166 1.61 3.18 3.92
CA VAL A 166 2.03 3.43 2.55
C VAL A 166 1.50 2.35 1.61
N GLU A 167 0.95 2.74 0.47
CA GLU A 167 0.67 1.83 -0.64
C GLU A 167 1.75 2.05 -1.72
N ILE A 168 2.57 1.03 -1.98
CA ILE A 168 3.66 1.09 -2.95
C ILE A 168 3.14 0.54 -4.28
N SER A 169 3.33 1.31 -5.37
CA SER A 169 2.94 0.92 -6.73
C SER A 169 3.51 -0.42 -7.09
N ASN A 170 2.63 -1.41 -7.30
CA ASN A 170 2.96 -2.77 -7.69
C ASN A 170 1.68 -3.53 -8.08
N ALA A 171 1.52 -3.79 -9.38
CA ALA A 171 0.39 -4.53 -9.93
C ALA A 171 0.39 -6.04 -9.58
N TYR A 172 1.46 -6.52 -8.93
CA TYR A 172 1.68 -7.85 -8.35
C TYR A 172 1.71 -9.01 -9.36
N TYR A 173 0.85 -9.08 -10.38
CA TYR A 173 0.86 -10.23 -11.29
C TYR A 173 1.94 -10.12 -12.38
N PRO A 174 2.70 -11.19 -12.67
CA PRO A 174 3.77 -11.16 -13.68
C PRO A 174 3.30 -10.76 -15.08
N LYS A 175 2.03 -10.99 -15.42
CA LYS A 175 1.48 -10.60 -16.72
C LYS A 175 1.52 -9.08 -17.00
N TYR A 176 1.66 -8.24 -15.97
CA TYR A 176 1.78 -6.79 -16.15
C TYR A 176 3.22 -6.32 -16.39
N GLN A 177 4.19 -7.22 -16.38
CA GLN A 177 5.60 -6.93 -16.63
C GLN A 177 5.81 -6.04 -17.87
N ASN A 178 5.25 -6.50 -19.00
CA ASN A 178 5.33 -5.80 -20.28
C ASN A 178 4.73 -4.39 -20.26
N TRP A 179 3.78 -4.10 -19.36
CA TRP A 179 3.22 -2.76 -19.23
C TRP A 179 4.25 -1.78 -18.67
N TYR A 180 5.05 -2.21 -17.70
CA TYR A 180 6.10 -1.38 -17.09
C TYR A 180 7.24 -1.12 -18.07
N GLU A 181 7.71 -2.16 -18.76
CA GLU A 181 8.78 -2.06 -19.76
C GLU A 181 8.42 -1.09 -20.89
N LYS A 182 7.22 -1.23 -21.48
CA LYS A 182 6.73 -0.34 -22.55
C LYS A 182 6.63 1.13 -22.13
N ARG A 183 6.49 1.40 -20.84
CA ARG A 183 6.37 2.76 -20.29
C ARG A 183 7.69 3.30 -19.73
N GLY A 184 8.80 2.60 -19.98
CA GLY A 184 10.15 3.07 -19.67
C GLY A 184 10.56 2.88 -18.20
N PHE A 185 9.81 2.11 -17.42
CA PHE A 185 10.19 1.81 -16.03
C PHE A 185 11.20 0.66 -15.91
N GLY A 186 11.43 -0.07 -17.02
CA GLY A 186 12.28 -1.26 -17.04
C GLY A 186 11.59 -2.50 -16.48
N GLU A 187 12.39 -3.55 -16.29
CA GLU A 187 11.91 -4.82 -15.75
C GLU A 187 11.78 -4.74 -14.23
N ARG A 188 10.58 -4.98 -13.68
CA ARG A 188 10.39 -5.23 -12.25
C ARG A 188 11.05 -6.53 -11.81
N PRO A 189 11.64 -6.58 -10.60
CA PRO A 189 12.07 -7.83 -9.99
C PRO A 189 10.91 -8.83 -9.88
N THR A 190 11.22 -10.12 -9.87
CA THR A 190 10.23 -11.19 -9.69
C THR A 190 10.48 -11.94 -8.38
N MET A 191 9.42 -12.08 -7.59
CA MET A 191 9.43 -12.77 -6.29
C MET A 191 8.94 -14.21 -6.44
N LYS A 192 9.74 -15.16 -5.95
CA LYS A 192 9.42 -16.59 -5.95
C LYS A 192 9.60 -17.17 -4.57
N GLY A 193 8.81 -18.18 -4.22
CA GLY A 193 9.00 -18.93 -2.96
C GLY A 193 8.57 -18.18 -1.69
N VAL A 194 7.97 -17.00 -1.81
CA VAL A 194 7.50 -16.23 -0.65
C VAL A 194 6.37 -16.98 0.06
N VAL A 195 6.46 -17.06 1.39
CA VAL A 195 5.45 -17.66 2.24
C VAL A 195 4.83 -16.57 3.12
N VAL A 196 3.50 -16.53 3.19
CA VAL A 196 2.76 -15.70 4.15
C VAL A 196 1.69 -16.55 4.80
N HIS A 197 1.59 -16.49 6.13
CA HIS A 197 0.62 -17.28 6.91
C HIS A 197 0.74 -18.80 6.65
N GLY A 198 1.97 -19.28 6.44
CA GLY A 198 2.25 -20.68 6.11
C GLY A 198 1.80 -21.11 4.70
N GLN A 199 1.29 -20.18 3.89
CA GLN A 199 0.89 -20.43 2.50
C GLN A 199 1.92 -19.87 1.54
N LYS A 200 2.38 -20.71 0.61
CA LYS A 200 3.28 -20.28 -0.47
C LYS A 200 2.50 -19.43 -1.47
N LEU A 201 2.96 -18.22 -1.71
CA LEU A 201 2.39 -17.33 -2.73
C LEU A 201 2.82 -17.78 -4.13
N PRO A 202 1.95 -17.65 -5.15
CA PRO A 202 2.36 -17.75 -6.55
C PRO A 202 3.46 -16.73 -6.87
N GLU A 203 4.21 -16.95 -7.95
CA GLU A 203 5.16 -15.95 -8.46
C GLU A 203 4.48 -14.59 -8.72
N PHE A 204 5.12 -13.51 -8.28
CA PHE A 204 4.59 -12.15 -8.34
C PHE A 204 5.69 -11.10 -8.54
N LEU A 205 5.31 -9.89 -8.92
CA LEU A 205 6.23 -8.77 -9.15
C LEU A 205 6.71 -8.17 -7.82
N GLY A 206 8.01 -7.95 -7.71
CA GLY A 206 8.67 -7.21 -6.64
C GLY A 206 8.66 -5.69 -6.88
N PHE A 207 9.31 -4.95 -6.00
CA PHE A 207 9.47 -3.50 -6.08
C PHE A 207 10.78 -3.13 -6.78
N TYR A 208 10.82 -1.94 -7.38
CA TYR A 208 12.09 -1.36 -7.82
C TYR A 208 12.91 -0.85 -6.62
N ASP A 209 14.23 -0.82 -6.78
CA ASP A 209 15.14 -0.30 -5.75
C ASP A 209 14.80 1.14 -5.36
N VAL A 210 14.44 1.99 -6.33
CA VAL A 210 14.03 3.38 -6.05
C VAL A 210 12.77 3.46 -5.16
N GLN A 211 11.87 2.48 -5.25
CA GLN A 211 10.70 2.43 -4.37
C GLN A 211 11.08 1.99 -2.95
N ILE A 212 12.03 1.07 -2.83
CA ILE A 212 12.56 0.63 -1.53
C ILE A 212 13.32 1.77 -0.84
N GLN A 213 14.15 2.51 -1.57
CA GLN A 213 14.86 3.69 -1.07
C GLN A 213 13.88 4.78 -0.62
N ALA A 214 12.82 5.05 -1.39
CA ALA A 214 11.76 5.98 -0.99
C ALA A 214 11.04 5.52 0.29
N ALA A 215 10.78 4.22 0.43
CA ALA A 215 10.15 3.66 1.63
C ALA A 215 11.08 3.78 2.86
N GLN A 216 12.37 3.51 2.70
CA GLN A 216 13.39 3.70 3.73
C GLN A 216 13.50 5.17 4.17
N ALA A 217 13.49 6.12 3.23
CA ALA A 217 13.47 7.55 3.56
C ALA A 217 12.21 7.94 4.35
N LEU A 218 11.04 7.39 3.99
CA LEU A 218 9.80 7.56 4.76
C LEU A 218 9.93 6.99 6.17
N TRP A 219 10.48 5.78 6.31
CA TRP A 219 10.68 5.16 7.63
C TRP A 219 11.56 6.04 8.51
N LYS A 220 12.64 6.61 7.96
CA LYS A 220 13.53 7.54 8.68
C LYS A 220 12.84 8.82 9.12
N ALA A 221 12.12 9.48 8.22
CA ALA A 221 11.37 10.68 8.59
C ALA A 221 10.33 10.39 9.68
N ILE A 222 9.63 9.26 9.59
CA ILE A 222 8.55 8.91 10.51
C ILE A 222 9.08 8.45 11.87
N GLU A 223 10.13 7.64 11.93
CA GLU A 223 10.80 7.25 13.18
C GLU A 223 11.23 8.51 13.96
N SER A 224 11.88 9.47 13.28
CA SER A 224 12.42 10.68 13.91
C SER A 224 11.39 11.61 14.57
N THR A 225 10.11 11.52 14.20
CA THR A 225 9.04 12.41 14.71
C THR A 225 7.90 11.69 15.42
N THR A 226 7.90 10.36 15.49
CA THR A 226 6.82 9.55 16.05
C THR A 226 7.33 8.57 17.11
N ALA A 227 6.46 7.67 17.59
CA ALA A 227 6.84 6.55 18.45
C ALA A 227 7.03 5.25 17.64
N VAL A 228 7.12 5.32 16.32
CA VAL A 228 7.52 4.18 15.47
C VAL A 228 8.99 3.90 15.76
N GLU A 229 9.34 2.63 15.95
CA GLU A 229 10.72 2.20 16.17
C GLU A 229 11.27 1.45 14.95
N TYR A 230 12.58 1.45 14.78
CA TYR A 230 13.27 0.59 13.81
C TYR A 230 13.33 -0.88 14.23
N LYS A 231 12.14 -1.49 14.28
CA LYS A 231 11.89 -2.89 14.59
C LYS A 231 10.86 -3.47 13.63
N ALA A 232 11.06 -4.72 13.27
CA ALA A 232 10.07 -5.57 12.61
C ALA A 232 9.58 -6.65 13.60
N PRO A 233 8.36 -7.18 13.45
CA PRO A 233 7.99 -8.43 14.12
C PRO A 233 8.89 -9.56 13.61
N LEU A 234 9.41 -10.40 14.50
CA LEU A 234 10.36 -11.46 14.17
C LEU A 234 9.79 -12.85 14.47
N ASP A 235 10.25 -13.86 13.74
CA ASP A 235 10.03 -15.27 14.07
C ASP A 235 11.02 -15.79 15.12
N ASP A 236 10.89 -17.06 15.52
CA ASP A 236 11.74 -17.69 16.54
C ASP A 236 13.21 -17.80 16.11
N ASN A 237 13.50 -17.65 14.80
CA ASN A 237 14.86 -17.63 14.25
C ASN A 237 15.42 -16.21 14.13
N GLY A 238 14.66 -15.18 14.53
CA GLY A 238 15.06 -13.78 14.42
C GLY A 238 14.97 -13.21 13.01
N ASN A 239 14.26 -13.86 12.09
CA ASN A 239 13.95 -13.32 10.75
C ASN A 239 12.67 -12.50 10.79
N THR A 240 12.43 -11.63 9.81
CA THR A 240 11.13 -10.94 9.68
C THR A 240 10.00 -11.98 9.66
N SER A 241 9.05 -11.84 10.58
CA SER A 241 7.90 -12.72 10.67
C SER A 241 7.10 -12.70 9.37
N THR A 242 6.53 -13.85 9.01
CA THR A 242 5.65 -13.99 7.82
C THR A 242 4.20 -14.28 8.20
N LYS A 243 3.85 -14.12 9.49
CA LYS A 243 2.53 -14.47 10.03
C LYS A 243 1.80 -13.25 10.59
N TYR A 244 0.54 -13.47 10.97
CA TYR A 244 -0.22 -12.52 11.76
C TYR A 244 0.42 -12.37 13.14
N GLU A 245 0.57 -11.13 13.61
CA GLU A 245 1.24 -10.82 14.87
C GLU A 245 0.30 -10.14 15.85
N GLN A 246 -0.03 -10.89 16.89
CA GLN A 246 -1.03 -10.50 17.87
C GLN A 246 -0.63 -9.21 18.63
N ASP A 247 0.65 -9.04 18.91
CA ASP A 247 1.16 -7.88 19.66
C ASP A 247 1.09 -6.58 18.83
N VAL A 248 1.17 -6.67 17.51
CA VAL A 248 0.94 -5.53 16.59
C VAL A 248 -0.48 -5.01 16.75
N VAL A 249 -1.46 -5.93 16.68
CA VAL A 249 -2.89 -5.60 16.74
C VAL A 249 -3.32 -5.19 18.14
N TYR A 250 -2.80 -5.81 19.21
CA TYR A 250 -3.18 -5.48 20.59
C TYR A 250 -2.43 -4.29 21.20
N GLY A 251 -1.54 -3.65 20.44
CA GLY A 251 -0.90 -2.41 20.89
C GLY A 251 0.31 -2.61 21.78
N LYS A 252 0.94 -3.79 21.72
CA LYS A 252 2.14 -4.14 22.49
C LYS A 252 3.44 -4.02 21.68
N PHE A 253 3.33 -3.60 20.42
CA PHE A 253 4.46 -3.45 19.51
C PHE A 253 4.54 -2.01 18.98
N ALA A 254 5.76 -1.52 18.75
CA ALA A 254 6.00 -0.29 18.01
C ALA A 254 7.04 -0.57 16.93
N GLY A 255 6.78 -0.12 15.71
CA GLY A 255 7.69 -0.29 14.60
C GLY A 255 7.05 -0.47 13.23
N ILE A 256 7.81 -1.05 12.31
CA ILE A 256 7.49 -1.16 10.90
C ILE A 256 6.95 -2.55 10.62
N VAL A 257 5.78 -2.63 9.97
CA VAL A 257 5.07 -3.89 9.75
C VAL A 257 4.53 -3.97 8.32
N SER A 258 4.47 -5.17 7.77
CA SER A 258 3.58 -5.51 6.66
C SER A 258 2.12 -5.64 7.09
N HIS A 259 1.18 -5.39 6.18
CA HIS A 259 -0.26 -5.51 6.47
C HIS A 259 -0.70 -6.91 6.94
N TYR A 260 -0.03 -7.97 6.47
CA TYR A 260 -0.29 -9.35 6.90
C TYR A 260 0.00 -9.55 8.39
N HIS A 261 0.91 -8.79 9.00
CA HIS A 261 1.10 -8.82 10.46
C HIS A 261 -0.16 -8.32 11.19
N CYS A 262 -0.95 -7.45 10.57
CA CYS A 262 -2.17 -6.88 11.15
C CYS A 262 -3.43 -7.73 10.90
N SER A 263 -3.41 -8.65 9.93
CA SER A 263 -4.61 -9.39 9.52
C SER A 263 -4.29 -10.72 8.85
N LYS A 264 -4.87 -11.81 9.36
CA LYS A 264 -4.78 -13.18 8.79
C LYS A 264 -5.33 -13.32 7.37
N LYS A 265 -6.04 -12.31 6.86
CA LYS A 265 -6.66 -12.31 5.52
C LYS A 265 -5.81 -11.54 4.49
N LYS A 266 -4.68 -10.97 4.91
CA LYS A 266 -3.83 -10.12 4.09
C LYS A 266 -2.54 -10.84 3.77
N ILE A 267 -1.97 -10.48 2.62
CA ILE A 267 -0.71 -11.05 2.15
C ILE A 267 0.31 -9.96 1.80
N ASP A 268 -0.13 -8.70 1.77
CA ASP A 268 0.73 -7.54 1.61
C ASP A 268 1.49 -7.26 2.92
N CYS A 269 2.78 -6.95 2.93
CA CYS A 269 3.70 -6.84 1.82
C CYS A 269 4.66 -8.05 1.78
N GLY A 270 4.15 -9.23 1.42
CA GLY A 270 4.92 -10.47 1.34
C GLY A 270 6.23 -10.32 0.55
N GLY A 271 7.31 -10.89 1.06
CA GLY A 271 8.63 -10.82 0.42
C GLY A 271 9.43 -9.54 0.70
N MET A 272 8.85 -8.54 1.37
CA MET A 272 9.60 -7.40 1.91
C MET A 272 10.24 -7.81 3.26
N ASP A 273 11.56 -7.99 3.27
CA ASP A 273 12.31 -8.28 4.50
C ASP A 273 12.59 -6.99 5.28
N ILE A 274 11.62 -6.59 6.11
CA ILE A 274 11.67 -5.32 6.84
C ILE A 274 12.89 -5.25 7.76
N LYS A 275 13.28 -6.35 8.43
CA LYS A 275 14.47 -6.40 9.27
C LYS A 275 15.73 -6.06 8.47
N ALA A 276 15.97 -6.74 7.36
CA ALA A 276 17.13 -6.50 6.52
C ALA A 276 17.15 -5.05 5.99
N LEU A 277 16.00 -4.57 5.50
CA LEU A 277 15.88 -3.19 5.00
C LEU A 277 16.08 -2.12 6.09
N ILE A 278 15.75 -2.42 7.35
CA ILE A 278 16.06 -1.55 8.49
C ILE A 278 17.56 -1.55 8.77
N GLU A 279 18.22 -2.72 8.71
CA GLU A 279 19.67 -2.84 8.95
C GLU A 279 20.50 -2.08 7.92
N GLU A 280 19.99 -1.89 6.70
CA GLU A 280 20.63 -1.08 5.66
C GLU A 280 20.66 0.43 5.95
N ILE A 281 19.77 0.94 6.82
CA ILE A 281 19.59 2.39 7.07
C ILE A 281 19.84 2.82 8.51
N LYS A 282 20.22 1.87 9.38
CA LYS A 282 20.71 2.15 10.73
C LYS A 282 22.16 2.61 10.70
#